data_AF-A0A8R2BA62-F1
#
_entry.id   AF-A0A8R2BA62-F1
#
_cell.length_a   1.000
_cell.length_b   1.000
_cell.length_c   1.000
_cell.angle_alpha   90.00
_cell.angle_beta   90.00
_cell.angle_gamma   90.00
#
_symmetry.space_group_name_H-M   'P 1'
#
loop_
_entity.id
_entity.type
_entity.pdbx_description
1 polymer ?
#
loop_
_entity_poly.entity_id
_entity_poly.type
_entity_poly.pdbx_seq_one_letter_code
_entity_poly.pdbx_strand_id
1 'polypeptide(L)'
;MVDFEKGAMNAITSEFPEAKLKGCFFHLSQCIWRKIQAAGLQKKYIDDVTFALQIRKLPSLAYVPENKVIESYEKLLDTKYFIENDELLSPILNYFDDTWIGHLPRTNNAVEGWHNCFTSILNQCHPSIWKFILALKKEENTNKIKIEQYIAGECPPAKKKYQDKAQRLKQICYDFENRSIDDYLQGIAHNFQLQL
;
A
#
# COMPACT_ATOMS: atom_id res chain seq x y z
N MET A 1 9.16 -2.46 -5.74
CA MET A 1 8.01 -2.15 -4.87
C MET A 1 7.57 -3.46 -4.28
N VAL A 2 7.51 -3.53 -2.96
CA VAL A 2 7.25 -4.76 -2.21
C VAL A 2 6.00 -4.58 -1.37
N ASP A 3 5.34 -5.67 -1.02
CA ASP A 3 4.40 -5.65 0.08
C ASP A 3 5.13 -5.36 1.41
N PHE A 4 4.37 -5.17 2.48
CA PHE A 4 4.92 -4.79 3.79
C PHE A 4 5.28 -6.02 4.65
N GLU A 5 5.63 -7.14 4.00
CA GLU A 5 5.98 -8.36 4.70
C GLU A 5 7.45 -8.35 5.12
N LYS A 6 7.69 -8.57 6.41
CA LYS A 6 9.01 -8.37 7.02
C LYS A 6 10.04 -9.36 6.49
N GLY A 7 9.64 -10.60 6.16
CA GLY A 7 10.51 -11.61 5.56
C GLY A 7 11.04 -11.18 4.20
N ALA A 8 10.15 -10.83 3.27
CA ALA A 8 10.52 -10.30 1.96
C ALA A 8 11.38 -9.03 2.06
N MET A 9 11.02 -8.10 2.95
CA MET A 9 11.80 -6.89 3.16
C MET A 9 13.22 -7.20 3.66
N ASN A 10 13.34 -8.06 4.67
CA ASN A 10 14.64 -8.47 5.22
C ASN A 10 15.49 -9.22 4.19
N ALA A 11 14.89 -10.14 3.43
CA ALA A 11 15.58 -10.89 2.38
C ALA A 11 16.10 -9.95 1.29
N ILE A 12 15.28 -9.01 0.83
CA ILE A 12 15.72 -8.03 -0.18
C ILE A 12 16.82 -7.12 0.36
N THR A 13 16.72 -6.66 1.61
CA THR A 13 17.78 -5.85 2.23
C THR A 13 19.07 -6.65 2.45
N SER A 14 18.98 -7.95 2.71
CA SER A 14 20.14 -8.86 2.85
C SER A 14 20.82 -9.13 1.52
N GLU A 15 20.06 -9.57 0.51
CA GLU A 15 20.60 -10.01 -0.78
C GLU A 15 20.90 -8.85 -1.74
N PHE A 16 20.21 -7.72 -1.57
CA PHE A 16 20.34 -6.53 -2.42
C PHE A 16 20.47 -5.25 -1.57
N PRO A 17 21.58 -5.05 -0.84
CA PRO A 17 21.74 -3.96 0.12
C PRO A 17 21.70 -2.56 -0.52
N GLU A 18 22.03 -2.44 -1.81
CA GLU A 18 21.95 -1.18 -2.56
C GLU A 18 20.53 -0.87 -3.07
N ALA A 19 19.62 -1.84 -3.04
CA ALA A 19 18.26 -1.66 -3.51
C ALA A 19 17.45 -0.79 -2.54
N LYS A 20 16.89 0.32 -3.04
CA LYS A 20 15.96 1.14 -2.27
C LYS A 20 14.61 0.43 -2.12
N LEU A 21 14.36 -0.11 -0.94
CA LEU A 21 13.09 -0.75 -0.63
C LEU A 21 11.95 0.28 -0.60
N LYS A 22 10.86 -0.02 -1.31
CA LYS A 22 9.68 0.83 -1.41
C LYS A 22 8.43 0.01 -1.14
N GLY A 23 7.69 0.36 -0.09
CA GLY A 23 6.40 -0.24 0.22
C GLY A 23 5.34 0.04 -0.86
N CYS A 24 4.33 -0.81 -0.93
CA CYS A 24 3.29 -0.75 -1.94
C CYS A 24 2.03 -0.03 -1.42
N PHE A 25 1.78 1.19 -1.91
CA PHE A 25 0.59 1.98 -1.54
C PHE A 25 -0.73 1.25 -1.81
N PHE A 26 -0.79 0.44 -2.87
CA PHE A 26 -1.97 -0.37 -3.19
C PHE A 26 -2.27 -1.38 -2.08
N HIS A 27 -1.25 -2.08 -1.56
CA HIS A 27 -1.42 -3.03 -0.47
C HIS A 27 -1.79 -2.33 0.85
N LEU A 28 -1.21 -1.17 1.15
CA LEU A 28 -1.64 -0.34 2.28
C LEU A 28 -3.14 -0.03 2.19
N SER A 29 -3.59 0.48 1.04
CA SER A 29 -5.00 0.82 0.80
C SER A 29 -5.91 -0.40 0.95
N GLN A 30 -5.49 -1.56 0.44
CA GLN A 30 -6.23 -2.82 0.56
C GLN A 30 -6.35 -3.32 2.00
N CYS A 31 -5.28 -3.20 2.80
CA CYS A 31 -5.33 -3.57 4.21
C CYS A 31 -6.34 -2.72 4.98
N ILE A 32 -6.36 -1.40 4.72
CA ILE A 32 -7.32 -0.48 5.35
C ILE A 32 -8.75 -0.81 4.90
N TRP A 33 -8.96 -1.08 3.60
CA TRP A 33 -10.27 -1.49 3.09
C TRP A 33 -10.81 -2.74 3.79
N ARG A 34 -10.00 -3.79 3.94
CA ARG A 34 -10.40 -5.01 4.67
C ARG A 34 -10.77 -4.72 6.13
N LYS A 35 -10.11 -3.76 6.76
CA LYS A 35 -10.42 -3.35 8.14
C LYS A 35 -11.73 -2.58 8.24
N ILE A 36 -12.02 -1.71 7.28
CA ILE A 36 -13.35 -1.07 7.14
C ILE A 36 -14.45 -2.14 7.01
N GLN A 37 -14.21 -3.17 6.19
CA GLN A 37 -15.16 -4.27 6.01
C GLN A 37 -15.35 -5.10 7.28
N ALA A 38 -14.25 -5.47 7.95
CA ALA A 38 -14.28 -6.23 9.20
C ALA A 38 -14.99 -5.47 10.35
N ALA A 39 -14.90 -4.13 10.35
CA ALA A 39 -15.60 -3.27 11.30
C ALA A 39 -17.09 -3.04 10.93
N GLY A 40 -17.60 -3.60 9.82
CA GLY A 40 -18.97 -3.39 9.36
C GLY A 40 -19.23 -2.01 8.74
N LEU A 41 -18.18 -1.24 8.46
CA LEU A 41 -18.27 0.16 8.01
C LEU A 41 -18.29 0.30 6.48
N GLN A 42 -18.32 -0.80 5.73
CA GLN A 42 -18.33 -0.80 4.27
C GLN A 42 -19.50 0.04 3.71
N LYS A 43 -20.72 -0.16 4.21
CA LYS A 43 -21.89 0.57 3.73
C LYS A 43 -21.75 2.07 3.98
N LYS A 44 -21.29 2.46 5.19
CA LYS A 44 -21.03 3.86 5.52
C LYS A 44 -19.96 4.46 4.61
N TYR A 45 -18.87 3.74 4.31
CA TYR A 45 -17.88 4.21 3.34
C TYR A 45 -18.45 4.47 1.94
N ILE A 46 -19.37 3.63 1.48
CA ILE A 46 -19.98 3.77 0.15
C ILE A 46 -20.97 4.94 0.13
N ASP A 47 -21.79 5.06 1.18
CA ASP A 47 -22.93 5.99 1.20
C ASP A 47 -22.55 7.40 1.70
N ASP A 48 -21.47 7.54 2.48
CA ASP A 48 -21.04 8.79 3.12
C ASP A 48 -19.69 9.25 2.56
N VAL A 49 -19.75 10.23 1.65
CA VAL A 49 -18.57 10.82 1.00
C VAL A 49 -17.63 11.50 2.00
N THR A 50 -18.17 12.07 3.08
CA THR A 50 -17.36 12.74 4.11
C THR A 50 -16.58 11.69 4.89
N PHE A 51 -17.23 10.62 5.34
CA PHE A 51 -16.55 9.50 5.98
C PHE A 51 -15.50 8.89 5.06
N ALA A 52 -15.83 8.64 3.79
CA ALA A 52 -14.90 8.10 2.82
C ALA A 52 -13.67 9.00 2.60
N LEU A 53 -13.86 10.32 2.61
CA LEU A 53 -12.75 11.27 2.49
C LEU A 53 -11.87 11.27 3.73
N GLN A 54 -12.45 11.27 4.93
CA GLN A 54 -11.72 11.28 6.19
C GLN A 54 -10.90 10.00 6.39
N ILE A 55 -11.49 8.83 6.11
CA ILE A 55 -10.76 7.55 6.18
C ILE A 55 -9.61 7.50 5.17
N ARG A 56 -9.75 8.09 3.98
CA ARG A 56 -8.66 8.15 3.01
C ARG A 56 -7.47 9.01 3.45
N LYS A 57 -7.62 9.89 4.45
CA LYS A 57 -6.49 10.64 5.01
C LYS A 57 -5.48 9.74 5.72
N LEU A 58 -5.89 8.59 6.26
CA LEU A 58 -4.99 7.61 6.89
C LEU A 58 -3.91 7.08 5.91
N PRO A 59 -4.25 6.46 4.77
CA PRO A 59 -3.23 6.03 3.81
C PRO A 59 -2.49 7.21 3.15
N SER A 60 -3.07 8.42 3.10
CA SER A 60 -2.37 9.61 2.61
C SER A 60 -1.09 9.93 3.38
N LEU A 61 -0.95 9.46 4.64
CA LEU A 61 0.27 9.61 5.44
C LEU A 61 1.50 8.98 4.78
N ALA A 62 1.32 8.00 3.88
CA ALA A 62 2.42 7.44 3.10
C ALA A 62 3.10 8.44 2.14
N TYR A 63 2.50 9.61 1.92
CA TYR A 63 3.05 10.70 1.12
C TYR A 63 3.69 11.82 1.96
N VAL A 64 3.53 11.78 3.29
CA VAL A 64 4.15 12.72 4.22
C VAL A 64 5.65 12.39 4.38
N PRO A 65 6.54 13.38 4.55
CA PRO A 65 7.93 13.13 4.92
C PRO A 65 8.05 12.23 6.15
N GLU A 66 8.95 11.25 6.13
CA GLU A 66 9.07 10.22 7.17
C GLU A 66 9.18 10.79 8.59
N ASN A 67 9.99 11.84 8.75
CA ASN A 67 10.19 12.55 10.02
C ASN A 67 8.97 13.37 10.50
N LYS A 68 7.90 13.42 9.71
CA LYS A 68 6.66 14.17 9.98
C LYS A 68 5.42 13.27 10.05
N VAL A 69 5.56 11.96 9.83
CA VAL A 69 4.42 11.03 9.80
C VAL A 69 3.70 10.98 11.15
N ILE A 70 4.43 10.82 12.26
CA ILE A 70 3.85 10.73 13.61
C ILE A 70 3.12 12.04 13.95
N GLU A 71 3.80 13.19 13.81
CA GLU A 71 3.21 14.51 14.05
C GLU A 71 1.96 14.75 13.19
N SER A 72 1.98 14.31 11.93
CA SER A 72 0.84 14.48 11.02
C SER A 72 -0.33 13.56 11.36
N TYR A 73 -0.04 12.38 11.89
CA TYR A 73 -1.04 11.44 12.37
C TYR A 73 -1.72 11.95 13.64
N GLU A 74 -0.96 12.41 14.63
CA GLU A 74 -1.49 13.01 15.87
C GLU A 74 -2.40 14.21 15.54
N LYS A 75 -1.95 15.12 14.67
CA LYS A 75 -2.76 16.27 14.22
C LYS A 75 -4.02 15.86 13.46
N LEU A 76 -4.00 14.72 12.76
CA LEU A 76 -5.19 14.18 12.09
C LEU A 76 -6.21 13.69 13.13
N LEU A 77 -5.74 12.98 14.17
CA LEU A 77 -6.60 12.52 15.27
C LEU A 77 -7.20 13.68 16.07
N ASP A 78 -6.46 14.78 16.22
CA ASP A 78 -6.93 16.02 16.87
C ASP A 78 -7.97 16.81 16.06
N THR A 79 -8.25 16.40 14.82
CA THR A 79 -9.32 17.05 14.04
C THR A 79 -10.69 16.73 14.64
N LYS A 80 -11.60 17.72 14.58
CA LYS A 80 -12.98 17.59 15.08
C LYS A 80 -13.66 16.29 14.63
N TYR A 81 -13.45 15.89 13.38
CA TYR A 81 -14.07 14.68 12.83
C TYR A 81 -13.62 13.40 13.56
N PHE A 82 -12.32 13.24 13.81
CA PHE A 82 -11.79 12.04 14.45
C PHE A 82 -12.15 12.00 15.93
N ILE A 83 -12.11 13.14 16.62
CA ILE A 83 -12.56 13.26 18.03
C ILE A 83 -14.04 12.88 18.17
N GLU A 84 -14.91 13.43 17.33
CA GLU A 84 -16.37 13.19 17.42
C GLU A 84 -16.78 11.77 17.02
N ASN A 85 -15.92 11.06 16.26
CA ASN A 85 -16.20 9.71 15.77
C ASN A 85 -15.24 8.66 16.37
N ASP A 86 -14.58 8.97 17.50
CA ASP A 86 -13.53 8.12 18.07
C ASP A 86 -14.00 6.67 18.26
N GLU A 87 -15.12 6.44 18.97
CA GLU A 87 -15.67 5.09 19.20
C GLU A 87 -15.96 4.31 17.90
N LEU A 88 -16.46 5.02 16.88
CA LEU A 88 -16.76 4.43 15.57
C LEU A 88 -15.48 4.04 14.83
N LEU A 89 -14.43 4.86 14.97
CA LEU A 89 -13.17 4.74 14.25
C LEU A 89 -12.15 3.84 14.97
N SER A 90 -12.30 3.60 16.28
CA SER A 90 -11.32 2.86 17.09
C SER A 90 -10.89 1.52 16.47
N PRO A 91 -11.79 0.69 15.88
CA PRO A 91 -11.36 -0.57 15.26
C PRO A 91 -10.39 -0.40 14.08
N ILE A 92 -10.50 0.72 13.35
CA ILE A 92 -9.61 1.06 12.25
C ILE A 92 -8.34 1.74 12.78
N LEU A 93 -8.48 2.67 13.73
CA LEU A 93 -7.38 3.43 14.30
C LEU A 93 -6.42 2.55 15.09
N ASN A 94 -6.92 1.71 15.99
CA ASN A 94 -6.08 0.77 16.76
C ASN A 94 -5.26 -0.14 15.82
N TYR A 95 -5.89 -0.66 14.76
CA TYR A 95 -5.16 -1.44 13.76
C TYR A 95 -4.09 -0.59 13.07
N PHE A 96 -4.41 0.66 12.73
CA PHE A 96 -3.51 1.54 12.01
C PHE A 96 -2.29 1.93 12.87
N ASP A 97 -2.53 2.21 14.15
CA ASP A 97 -1.51 2.49 15.16
C ASP A 97 -0.55 1.32 15.34
N ASP A 98 -1.10 0.14 15.63
CA ASP A 98 -0.31 -1.06 15.84
C ASP A 98 0.54 -1.36 14.60
N THR A 99 -0.09 -1.32 13.42
CA THR A 99 0.52 -1.84 12.18
C THR A 99 1.42 -0.84 11.46
N TRP A 100 1.09 0.45 11.43
CA TRP A 100 1.71 1.42 10.51
C TRP A 100 2.41 2.58 11.22
N ILE A 101 1.96 2.99 12.41
CA ILE A 101 2.59 4.08 13.17
C ILE A 101 3.67 3.55 14.11
N GLY A 102 3.39 2.43 14.80
CA GLY A 102 4.41 1.69 15.53
C GLY A 102 4.05 1.32 16.96
N HIS A 103 3.06 0.45 17.12
CA HIS A 103 3.01 -0.50 18.24
C HIS A 103 3.01 -1.96 17.68
N LEU A 104 4.16 -2.35 17.11
CA LEU A 104 4.52 -3.64 16.46
C LEU A 104 3.49 -4.81 16.50
N PRO A 105 3.01 -5.26 15.32
CA PRO A 105 2.67 -6.67 15.11
C PRO A 105 3.34 -7.34 13.89
N ARG A 106 3.40 -8.69 13.93
CA ARG A 106 4.13 -9.62 13.04
C ARG A 106 3.15 -10.54 12.30
N THR A 107 3.15 -10.61 10.96
CA THR A 107 2.46 -11.71 10.23
C THR A 107 3.14 -12.09 8.91
N ASN A 108 2.95 -13.35 8.48
CA ASN A 108 3.62 -14.12 7.41
C ASN A 108 2.82 -14.22 6.07
N ASN A 109 1.88 -13.31 5.82
CA ASN A 109 0.91 -13.42 4.72
C ASN A 109 1.50 -13.46 3.29
N ALA A 110 2.72 -12.95 3.06
CA ALA A 110 3.32 -12.95 1.72
C ALA A 110 3.85 -14.31 1.30
N VAL A 111 4.32 -15.13 2.25
CA VAL A 111 4.68 -16.53 1.97
C VAL A 111 3.44 -17.28 1.50
N GLU A 112 2.30 -17.06 2.15
CA GLU A 112 1.01 -17.62 1.74
C GLU A 112 0.53 -17.05 0.39
N GLY A 113 0.73 -15.75 0.14
CA GLY A 113 0.37 -15.10 -1.13
C GLY A 113 1.22 -15.56 -2.33
N TRP A 114 2.54 -15.64 -2.16
CA TRP A 114 3.45 -16.20 -3.16
C TRP A 114 3.16 -17.69 -3.37
N HIS A 115 2.97 -18.47 -2.30
CA HIS A 115 2.53 -19.86 -2.43
C HIS A 115 1.20 -19.98 -3.17
N ASN A 116 0.23 -19.10 -2.95
CA ASN A 116 -1.05 -19.15 -3.64
C ASN A 116 -0.91 -18.83 -5.14
N CYS A 117 -0.14 -17.79 -5.48
CA CYS A 117 0.16 -17.44 -6.87
C CYS A 117 0.94 -18.55 -7.58
N PHE A 118 1.97 -19.07 -6.93
CA PHE A 118 2.82 -20.13 -7.45
C PHE A 118 2.05 -21.45 -7.59
N THR A 119 1.20 -21.80 -6.62
CA THR A 119 0.24 -22.91 -6.70
C THR A 119 -0.72 -22.72 -7.88
N SER A 120 -1.19 -21.49 -8.14
CA SER A 120 -2.01 -21.18 -9.32
C SER A 120 -1.28 -21.39 -10.65
N ILE A 121 0.03 -21.11 -10.71
CA ILE A 121 0.86 -21.36 -11.90
C ILE A 121 1.03 -22.87 -12.14
N LEU A 122 1.14 -23.65 -11.07
CA LEU A 122 1.28 -25.11 -11.11
C LEU A 122 -0.05 -25.82 -11.41
N ASN A 123 -1.17 -25.21 -11.03
CA ASN A 123 -2.55 -25.70 -11.17
C ASN A 123 -2.72 -27.17 -10.72
N GLN A 124 -2.04 -27.54 -9.63
CA GLN A 124 -1.99 -28.91 -9.09
C GLN A 124 -1.70 -28.86 -7.59
N CYS A 125 -2.34 -29.74 -6.82
CA CYS A 125 -2.14 -29.83 -5.36
C CYS A 125 -0.77 -30.45 -5.00
N HIS A 126 -0.24 -31.34 -5.85
CA HIS A 126 1.06 -32.00 -5.69
C HIS A 126 1.81 -32.07 -7.04
N PRO A 127 2.55 -31.02 -7.43
CA PRO A 127 3.35 -31.04 -8.65
C PRO A 127 4.53 -32.00 -8.52
N SER A 128 4.91 -32.68 -9.61
CA SER A 128 6.17 -33.41 -9.66
C SER A 128 7.35 -32.44 -9.61
N ILE A 129 8.51 -32.90 -9.13
CA ILE A 129 9.74 -32.09 -9.08
C ILE A 129 10.09 -31.48 -10.45
N TRP A 130 9.82 -32.19 -11.54
CA TRP A 130 10.03 -31.70 -12.90
C TRP A 130 9.09 -30.55 -13.28
N LYS A 131 7.80 -30.65 -12.94
CA LYS A 131 6.83 -29.56 -13.16
C LYS A 131 7.18 -28.33 -12.33
N PHE A 132 7.62 -28.52 -11.09
CA PHE A 132 8.10 -27.46 -10.23
C PHE A 132 9.30 -26.73 -10.84
N ILE A 133 10.33 -27.46 -11.27
CA ILE A 133 11.53 -26.87 -11.91
C ILE A 133 11.15 -26.11 -13.19
N LEU A 134 10.23 -26.64 -14.00
CA LEU A 134 9.78 -25.95 -15.22
C LEU A 134 9.03 -24.64 -14.91
N ALA A 135 8.23 -24.61 -13.85
CA ALA A 135 7.55 -23.39 -13.41
C ALA A 135 8.54 -22.30 -12.98
N LEU A 136 9.57 -22.67 -12.19
CA LEU A 136 10.64 -21.76 -11.79
C LEU A 136 11.41 -21.20 -13.00
N LYS A 137 11.78 -22.06 -13.96
CA LYS A 137 12.44 -21.61 -15.20
C LYS A 137 11.58 -20.64 -16.00
N LYS A 138 10.26 -20.84 -16.03
CA LYS A 138 9.32 -19.94 -16.71
C LYS A 138 9.22 -18.57 -16.02
N GLU A 139 9.18 -18.55 -14.69
CA GLU A 139 9.17 -17.33 -13.88
C GLU A 139 10.46 -16.51 -14.10
N GLU A 140 11.62 -17.17 -14.06
CA GLU A 140 12.93 -16.57 -14.33
C GLU A 140 12.98 -15.96 -15.74
N ASN A 141 12.59 -16.70 -16.77
CA ASN A 141 12.65 -16.23 -18.16
C ASN A 141 11.76 -15.00 -18.38
N THR A 142 10.58 -14.97 -17.76
CA THR A 142 9.66 -13.83 -17.81
C THR A 142 10.29 -12.59 -17.19
N ASN A 143 11.04 -12.74 -16.10
CA ASN A 143 11.73 -11.64 -15.44
C ASN A 143 12.94 -11.15 -16.26
N LYS A 144 13.71 -12.06 -16.88
CA LYS A 144 14.83 -11.69 -17.78
C LYS A 144 14.37 -10.83 -18.96
N ILE A 145 13.27 -11.20 -19.61
CA ILE A 145 12.70 -10.41 -20.72
C ILE A 145 12.37 -8.98 -20.28
N LYS A 146 11.76 -8.81 -19.09
CA LYS A 146 11.44 -7.48 -18.55
C LYS A 146 12.70 -6.65 -18.26
N ILE A 147 13.78 -7.30 -17.82
CA ILE A 147 15.06 -6.63 -17.56
C ILE A 147 15.69 -6.14 -18.89
N GLU A 148 15.74 -6.99 -19.91
CA GLU A 148 16.31 -6.63 -21.23
C GLU A 148 15.52 -5.48 -21.89
N GLN A 149 14.19 -5.50 -21.83
CA GLN A 149 13.35 -4.39 -22.30
C GLN A 149 13.71 -3.07 -21.59
N TYR A 150 13.92 -3.13 -20.28
CA TYR A 150 14.32 -1.98 -19.50
C TYR A 150 15.72 -1.46 -19.89
N ILE A 151 16.68 -2.36 -20.13
CA ILE A 151 18.04 -2.03 -20.61
C ILE A 151 17.98 -1.36 -21.99
N ALA A 152 17.11 -1.84 -22.87
CA ALA A 152 16.87 -1.25 -24.19
C ALA A 152 16.20 0.14 -24.14
N GLY A 153 15.87 0.64 -22.94
CA GLY A 153 15.21 1.94 -22.73
C GLY A 153 13.69 1.89 -22.90
N GLU A 154 13.10 0.70 -23.10
CA GLU A 154 11.64 0.56 -23.08
C GLU A 154 11.14 0.70 -21.65
N CYS A 155 10.50 1.83 -21.36
CA CYS A 155 9.64 1.92 -20.18
C CYS A 155 8.29 1.29 -20.50
N PRO A 156 7.76 0.39 -19.66
CA PRO A 156 6.41 -0.12 -19.84
C PRO A 156 5.43 1.04 -20.03
N PRO A 157 4.63 1.07 -21.10
CA PRO A 157 3.75 2.20 -21.38
C PRO A 157 2.72 2.33 -20.25
N ALA A 158 2.89 3.36 -19.41
CA ALA A 158 1.90 3.70 -18.41
C ALA A 158 0.70 4.36 -19.10
N LYS A 159 -0.52 3.87 -18.83
CA LYS A 159 -1.74 4.53 -19.35
C LYS A 159 -1.75 5.99 -18.90
N LYS A 160 -2.14 6.92 -19.78
CA LYS A 160 -2.16 8.38 -19.53
C LYS A 160 -2.78 8.77 -18.18
N LYS A 161 -3.88 8.11 -17.78
CA LYS A 161 -4.53 8.32 -16.46
C LYS A 161 -3.59 8.17 -15.26
N TYR A 162 -2.59 7.28 -15.33
CA TYR A 162 -1.63 7.06 -14.25
C TYR A 162 -0.54 8.15 -14.25
N GLN A 163 -0.17 8.66 -15.43
CA GLN A 163 0.78 9.78 -15.56
C GLN A 163 0.15 11.06 -14.99
N ASP A 164 -1.08 11.39 -15.38
CA ASP A 164 -1.80 12.57 -14.89
C ASP A 164 -2.00 12.52 -13.37
N LYS A 165 -2.30 11.34 -12.82
CA LYS A 165 -2.39 11.12 -11.37
C LYS A 165 -1.03 11.31 -10.68
N ALA A 166 0.04 10.74 -11.22
CA ALA A 166 1.37 10.90 -10.66
C ALA A 166 1.81 12.37 -10.65
N GLN A 167 1.50 13.13 -11.70
CA GLN A 167 1.79 14.56 -11.77
C GLN A 167 1.04 15.37 -10.71
N ARG A 168 -0.27 15.11 -10.51
CA ARG A 168 -1.06 15.78 -9.46
C ARG A 168 -0.52 15.48 -8.06
N LEU A 169 -0.22 14.22 -7.75
CA LEU A 169 0.37 13.85 -6.47
C LEU A 169 1.72 14.53 -6.26
N LYS A 170 2.58 14.56 -7.30
CA LYS A 170 3.88 15.22 -7.25
C LYS A 170 3.76 16.71 -6.91
N GLN A 171 2.79 17.41 -7.50
CA GLN A 171 2.53 18.83 -7.20
C GLN A 171 2.12 19.03 -5.74
N ILE A 172 1.22 18.19 -5.21
CA ILE A 172 0.79 18.28 -3.81
C ILE A 172 1.98 18.02 -2.88
N CYS A 173 2.81 17.00 -3.17
CA CYS A 173 3.99 16.68 -2.36
C CYS A 173 5.02 17.81 -2.34
N TYR A 174 5.22 18.54 -3.44
CA TYR A 174 6.13 19.70 -3.45
C TYR A 174 5.61 20.91 -2.67
N ASP A 175 4.31 20.98 -2.46
CA ASP A 175 3.64 22.08 -1.76
C ASP A 175 3.32 21.72 -0.29
N PHE A 176 3.98 20.70 0.27
CA PHE A 176 3.74 20.20 1.64
C PHE A 176 3.90 21.30 2.69
N GLU A 177 5.01 22.05 2.66
CA GLU A 177 5.35 23.07 3.67
C GLU A 177 4.41 24.28 3.66
N ASN A 178 3.70 24.53 2.57
CA ASN A 178 2.81 25.68 2.43
C ASN A 178 1.35 25.36 2.79
N ARG A 179 1.04 24.12 3.15
CA ARG A 179 -0.32 23.65 3.46
C ARG A 179 -0.46 23.29 4.92
N SER A 180 -1.69 23.42 5.43
CA SER A 180 -2.03 22.72 6.67
C SER A 180 -1.95 21.20 6.43
N ILE A 181 -1.63 20.44 7.47
CA ILE A 181 -1.55 18.98 7.38
C ILE A 181 -2.89 18.39 6.94
N ASP A 182 -4.00 18.94 7.41
CA ASP A 182 -5.33 18.47 7.02
C ASP A 182 -5.59 18.69 5.51
N ASP A 183 -5.31 19.90 5.00
CA ASP A 183 -5.47 20.24 3.58
C ASP A 183 -4.55 19.40 2.69
N TYR A 184 -3.33 19.13 3.16
CA TYR A 184 -2.38 18.26 2.47
C TYR A 184 -2.92 16.83 2.35
N LEU A 185 -3.31 16.22 3.47
CA LEU A 185 -3.82 14.84 3.52
C LEU A 185 -5.12 14.71 2.71
N GLN A 186 -5.98 15.72 2.77
CA GLN A 186 -7.19 15.82 1.97
C GLN A 186 -6.88 15.88 0.47
N GLY A 187 -5.92 16.73 0.07
CA GLY A 187 -5.46 16.84 -1.31
C GLY A 187 -4.98 15.50 -1.88
N ILE A 188 -4.17 14.76 -1.09
CA ILE A 188 -3.73 13.41 -1.47
C ILE A 188 -4.93 12.44 -1.54
N ALA A 189 -5.83 12.47 -0.55
CA ALA A 189 -7.00 11.60 -0.46
C ALA A 189 -7.91 11.70 -1.69
N HIS A 190 -8.07 12.90 -2.28
CA HIS A 190 -8.87 13.11 -3.49
C HIS A 190 -8.36 12.34 -4.73
N ASN A 191 -7.12 11.84 -4.72
CA ASN A 191 -6.50 11.20 -5.89
C ASN A 191 -6.69 9.67 -5.93
N PHE A 192 -7.34 9.05 -4.95
CA PHE A 192 -7.58 7.59 -4.94
C PHE A 192 -8.85 7.21 -4.18
N GLN A 193 -9.28 5.95 -4.32
CA GLN A 193 -10.37 5.34 -3.58
C GLN A 193 -9.86 4.03 -2.96
N LEU A 194 -10.42 3.62 -1.81
CA LEU A 194 -10.05 2.36 -1.15
C LEU A 194 -10.80 1.15 -1.69
N GLN A 195 -12.02 1.37 -2.17
CA GLN A 195 -12.82 0.35 -2.83
C GLN A 195 -12.18 -0.03 -4.16
N LEU A 196 -11.93 -1.34 -4.34
CA LEU A 196 -11.57 -1.95 -5.62
C LEU A 196 -12.72 -2.80 -6.12
#